data_AF-A0A4Y2JAW4-F1
#
_entry.id   AF-A0A4Y2JAW4-F1
#
_cell.length_a   1.000
_cell.length_b   1.000
_cell.length_c   1.000
_cell.angle_alpha   90.00
_cell.angle_beta   90.00
_cell.angle_gamma   90.00
#
_symmetry.space_group_name_H-M   'P 1'
#
loop_
_entity.id
_entity.type
_entity.pdbx_description
1 polymer ?
#
loop_
_entity_poly.entity_id
_entity_poly.type
_entity_poly.pdbx_seq_one_letter_code
_entity_poly.pdbx_strand_id
1 'polypeptide(L)' 'QEPGGNAQEILNGIRFVRPGDGFIPNFPLFKKIEVNGETEHPLYTFIKNKEKKLERSDHRCSSHLRVDFY' A
#
# COMPACT_ATOMS: atom_id res chain seq x y z
N GLN A 1 -5.57 -10.84 21.32
CA GLN A 1 -6.12 -11.14 19.99
C GLN A 1 -6.39 -9.83 19.29
N GLU A 2 -5.73 -9.55 18.17
CA GLU A 2 -6.06 -8.38 17.33
C GLU A 2 -7.14 -8.76 16.30
N PRO A 3 -8.15 -7.90 16.07
CA PRO A 3 -9.16 -8.16 15.04
C PRO A 3 -8.54 -8.10 13.64
N GLY A 4 -8.86 -9.05 12.76
CA GLY A 4 -8.35 -9.12 11.38
C GLY A 4 -7.33 -10.23 11.14
N GLY A 5 -7.25 -11.22 12.02
CA GLY A 5 -6.47 -12.43 11.78
C GLY A 5 -7.14 -13.34 10.75
N ASN A 6 -8.48 -13.29 10.67
CA ASN A 6 -9.27 -14.16 9.80
C ASN A 6 -9.95 -13.38 8.66
N ALA A 7 -10.05 -14.00 7.48
CA ALA A 7 -10.68 -13.38 6.31
C ALA A 7 -12.14 -12.96 6.57
N GLN A 8 -12.87 -13.74 7.39
CA GLN A 8 -14.26 -13.44 7.77
C GLN A 8 -14.38 -12.18 8.62
N GLU A 9 -13.42 -11.93 9.52
CA GLU A 9 -13.41 -10.73 10.35
C GLU A 9 -13.16 -9.48 9.50
N ILE A 10 -12.26 -9.56 8.52
CA ILE A 10 -11.99 -8.47 7.58
C ILE A 10 -13.22 -8.16 6.74
N LEU A 11 -13.90 -9.19 6.20
CA LEU A 11 -15.13 -9.02 5.42
C LEU A 11 -16.24 -8.36 6.24
N ASN A 12 -16.44 -8.80 7.48
CA ASN A 12 -17.44 -8.21 8.36
C ASN A 12 -17.08 -6.77 8.75
N GLY A 13 -15.79 -6.46 8.97
CA GLY A 13 -15.32 -5.10 9.22
C GLY A 13 -15.62 -4.15 8.05
N ILE A 14 -15.34 -4.59 6.82
CA ILE A 14 -15.61 -3.82 5.60
C ILE A 14 -17.12 -3.61 5.41
N ARG A 15 -17.92 -4.66 5.62
CA ARG A 15 -19.37 -4.65 5.37
C ARG A 15 -20.16 -3.85 6.40
N PHE A 16 -19.79 -3.91 7.68
CA PHE A 16 -20.62 -3.40 8.78
C PHE A 16 -19.98 -2.27 9.59
N VAL A 17 -18.65 -2.13 9.57
CA VAL A 17 -17.95 -1.16 10.43
C VAL A 17 -17.54 0.07 9.62
N ARG A 18 -16.65 -0.10 8.63
CA ARG A 18 -16.14 0.97 7.74
C ARG A 18 -15.65 0.32 6.44
N PRO A 19 -16.14 0.70 5.24
CA PRO A 19 -17.10 1.76 4.93
C PRO A 19 -18.49 1.60 5.57
N GLY A 20 -18.92 0.36 5.83
CA GLY A 20 -20.26 0.08 6.36
C GLY A 20 -21.33 0.01 5.28
N ASP A 21 -22.60 0.14 5.69
CA ASP A 21 -23.78 0.20 4.81
C ASP A 21 -23.94 -0.98 3.82
N GLY A 22 -23.46 -2.17 4.20
CA GLY A 22 -23.54 -3.34 3.34
C GLY A 22 -22.59 -3.29 2.15
N PHE A 23 -21.53 -2.48 2.20
CA PHE A 23 -20.52 -2.39 1.14
C PHE A 23 -19.91 -3.75 0.81
N ILE A 24 -19.92 -4.10 -0.47
CA ILE A 24 -19.31 -5.32 -1.01
C ILE A 24 -18.22 -4.91 -2.01
N PRO A 25 -16.94 -5.25 -1.77
CA PRO A 25 -15.87 -4.94 -2.70
C PRO A 25 -16.04 -5.71 -4.02
N ASN A 26 -15.88 -5.03 -5.16
CA ASN A 26 -15.92 -5.63 -6.50
C ASN A 26 -14.55 -6.13 -6.99
N PHE A 27 -13.67 -6.51 -6.06
CA PHE A 27 -12.32 -6.97 -6.36
C PHE A 27 -11.94 -8.11 -5.41
N PRO A 28 -11.03 -9.01 -5.83
CA PRO A 28 -10.61 -10.12 -4.98
C PRO A 28 -9.81 -9.60 -3.78
N LEU A 29 -10.22 -10.01 -2.58
CA LEU A 29 -9.44 -9.82 -1.37
C LEU A 29 -8.47 -10.99 -1.20
N PHE A 30 -7.23 -10.68 -0.85
CA PHE A 30 -6.20 -11.67 -0.57
C PHE A 30 -6.06 -11.89 0.94
N LYS A 31 -5.43 -13.01 1.32
CA LYS A 31 -5.10 -13.28 2.72
C LYS A 31 -4.18 -12.19 3.28
N LYS A 32 -4.24 -11.98 4.61
CA LYS A 32 -3.28 -11.13 5.30
C LYS A 32 -1.86 -11.65 5.06
N ILE A 33 -0.98 -10.77 4.60
CA ILE A 33 0.45 -11.04 4.39
C ILE A 33 1.27 -9.89 4.95
N GLU A 34 2.50 -10.19 5.37
CA GLU A 34 3.44 -9.19 5.84
C GLU A 34 4.02 -8.44 4.63
N VAL A 35 3.95 -7.10 4.68
CA VAL A 35 4.40 -6.22 3.59
C VAL A 35 5.78 -5.61 3.86
N ASN A 36 6.23 -5.67 5.11
CA ASN A 36 7.49 -5.15 5.61
C ASN A 36 8.10 -6.12 6.63
N GLY A 37 9.41 -6.07 6.82
CA GLY A 37 10.13 -6.90 7.79
C GLY A 37 10.84 -8.08 7.13
N GLU A 38 11.47 -8.94 7.94
CA GLU A 38 12.30 -10.05 7.44
C GLU A 38 11.48 -11.16 6.76
N THR A 39 10.21 -11.31 7.13
CA THR A 39 9.27 -12.30 6.59
C THR A 39 8.32 -11.72 5.55
N GLU A 40 8.66 -10.56 4.98
CA GLU A 40 7.81 -9.89 3.98
C GLU A 40 7.60 -10.74 2.72
N HIS A 41 6.43 -10.61 2.11
CA HIS A 41 6.12 -11.35 0.90
C HIS A 41 6.98 -10.85 -0.29
N PRO A 42 7.61 -11.75 -1.09
CA PRO A 42 8.53 -11.37 -2.17
C PRO A 42 7.96 -10.39 -3.20
N LEU A 43 6.63 -10.42 -3.42
CA LEU A 43 5.93 -9.45 -4.27
C LEU A 43 6.13 -8.00 -3.79
N TYR A 44 6.04 -7.75 -2.49
CA TYR A 44 6.22 -6.42 -1.92
C TYR A 44 7.68 -5.98 -1.95
N THR A 45 8.62 -6.91 -1.77
CA THR A 45 10.06 -6.64 -1.97
C THR A 45 10.33 -6.15 -3.39
N PHE A 46 9.77 -6.83 -4.40
CA PHE A 46 9.92 -6.44 -5.81
C PHE A 46 9.35 -5.05 -6.09
N ILE A 47 8.10 -4.79 -5.67
CA ILE A 47 7.42 -3.51 -5.92
C ILE A 47 8.20 -2.36 -5.26
N LYS A 48 8.56 -2.50 -3.98
CA LYS A 48 9.32 -1.45 -3.25
C LYS A 48 10.66 -1.14 -3.90
N ASN A 49 11.36 -2.15 -4.40
CA ASN A 49 12.65 -1.96 -5.06
C ASN A 49 12.54 -1.22 -6.40
N LYS A 50 11.42 -1.36 -7.11
CA LYS A 50 11.17 -0.62 -8.36
C LYS A 50 10.92 0.85 -8.11
N GLU A 51 10.06 1.19 -7.14
CA GLU A 51 9.76 2.58 -6.78
C GLU A 51 11.02 3.31 -6.27
N LYS A 52 11.82 2.68 -5.39
CA LYS A 52 13.07 3.28 -4.88
C LYS A 52 14.15 3.49 -5.94
N LYS A 53 14.09 2.74 -7.04
CA LYS A 53 15.03 2.91 -8.16
C LYS A 53 14.69 4.12 -9.00
N LEU A 54 13.41 4.50 -9.06
CA LEU A 54 12.94 5.69 -9.76
C LEU A 54 13.45 6.97 -9.09
N GLU A 55 13.34 7.07 -7.75
CA GLU A 55 13.83 8.24 -7.01
C GLU A 55 15.36 8.40 -6.97
N ARG A 56 16.13 7.30 -7.10
CA ARG A 56 17.61 7.37 -7.15
C ARG A 56 18.16 7.75 -8.52
N SER A 57 17.39 7.63 -9.60
CA SER A 57 17.78 8.14 -10.92
C SER A 57 17.64 9.66 -11.06
N ASP A 58 16.89 10.31 -10.16
CA ASP A 58 16.65 11.76 -10.17
C ASP A 58 17.64 12.54 -9.27
N HIS A 59 18.85 12.02 -9.07
CA HIS A 59 19.98 12.79 -8.52
C HIS A 59 20.87 13.40 -9.62
N ARG A 60 20.34 13.60 -10.83
CA ARG A 60 20.95 14.55 -11.77
C ARG A 60 20.47 15.95 -11.42
N CYS A 61 21.30 16.65 -10.65
CA CYS A 61 21.50 18.09 -10.70
C CYS A 61 20.72 18.80 -11.83
N SER A 62 19.65 19.51 -11.48
CA SER A 62 19.31 20.75 -12.17
C SER A 62 19.53 21.87 -11.17
N SER A 63 20.76 22.36 -11.16
CA SER A 63 21.04 23.70 -10.67
C SER A 63 20.06 24.67 -11.33
N HIS A 64 19.48 25.55 -10.51
CA HIS A 64 18.84 26.78 -10.99
C HIS A 64 17.54 26.61 -11.80
N LEU A 65 16.41 26.41 -11.11
CA LEU A 65 15.16 27.03 -11.56
C LEU A 65 14.55 27.79 -10.37
N ARG A 66 14.93 29.07 -10.24
CA ARG A 66 14.01 30.09 -9.75
C ARG A 66 13.09 30.43 -10.92
N VAL A 67 11.80 30.33 -10.70
CA VAL A 67 10.82 31.16 -11.41
C VAL A 67 9.76 31.52 -10.39
N ASP A 68 9.80 32.77 -9.98
CA ASP A 68 8.80 33.41 -9.13
C ASP A 68 7.51 33.72 -9.95
N PHE A 69 6.37 33.77 -9.25
CA PHE A 69 5.02 34.27 -9.59
C PHE A 69 4.23 33.53 -10.69
N TYR A 70 2.94 33.18 -10.52
CA TYR A 70 1.86 33.69 -9.65
C TYR A 70 1.32 32.68 -8.63
#